data_AF-A0A292RRI7-F1
#
_entry.id   AF-A0A292RRI7-F1
#
_cell.length_a   1.000
_cell.length_b   1.000
_cell.length_c   1.000
_cell.angle_alpha   90.00
_cell.angle_beta   90.00
_cell.angle_gamma   90.00
#
_symmetry.space_group_name_H-M   'P 1'
#
loop_
_entity.id
_entity.type
_entity.pdbx_description
1 polymer ?
#
loop_
_entity_poly.entity_id
_entity_poly.type
_entity_poly.pdbx_seq_one_letter_code
_entity_poly.pdbx_strand_id
1 'polypeptide(L)'
;MQVLPVRIYSNKYSCQKNNFNSTSSINFKGFDASTFLIMQVARNGYQALHSRKTSEFIRALEYGVDSPYSENFPNVVNALTKTPDALYSENKGWLYWLNDRLPHISELRIRALDNLSYINDNSRVNIQTKKDFIKSLFDNGHEVSVLLAEQMSGLDNSIYKSFKEEILDICFFSRNYNRIRGSAPPYDSGSLIANDERRPYFVYCWLIDSLKEAGKYNPKEMTKKFEASYNNLKFLAYQDTYDFASYIRSRRGTINQCKNIILSTLRDVESSHSNDDYTKDVLQEFMDDYNENIRDI
;
A
#
# COMPACT_ATOMS: atom_id res chain seq x y z
N MET A 1 -34.91 2.53 -60.62
CA MET A 1 -33.74 2.02 -59.88
C MET A 1 -33.98 2.24 -58.40
N GLN A 2 -34.11 1.15 -57.65
CA GLN A 2 -34.44 1.14 -56.22
C GLN A 2 -33.23 1.53 -55.37
N VAL A 3 -33.46 2.42 -54.41
CA VAL A 3 -32.50 2.80 -53.37
C VAL A 3 -32.44 1.67 -52.34
N LEU A 4 -31.27 1.09 -52.12
CA LEU A 4 -31.04 0.05 -51.12
C LEU A 4 -30.97 0.66 -49.70
N PRO A 5 -31.57 0.03 -48.68
CA PRO A 5 -31.55 0.55 -47.31
C PRO A 5 -30.20 0.30 -46.62
N VAL A 6 -29.81 1.28 -45.79
CA VAL A 6 -28.66 1.23 -44.88
C VAL A 6 -28.82 0.04 -43.91
N ARG A 7 -27.85 -0.88 -43.91
CA ARG A 7 -27.79 -1.99 -42.94
C ARG A 7 -27.41 -1.45 -41.57
N ILE A 8 -28.36 -1.51 -40.64
CA ILE A 8 -28.13 -1.42 -39.20
C ILE A 8 -27.33 -2.68 -38.79
N TYR A 9 -26.12 -2.49 -38.25
CA TYR A 9 -25.36 -3.58 -37.62
C TYR A 9 -26.03 -3.97 -36.31
N SER A 10 -26.80 -5.06 -36.33
CA SER A 10 -27.38 -5.68 -35.14
C SER A 10 -26.49 -6.79 -34.58
N ASN A 11 -26.44 -6.83 -33.24
CA ASN A 11 -25.73 -7.76 -32.36
C ASN A 11 -25.46 -9.18 -32.90
N LYS A 12 -24.17 -9.53 -33.03
CA LYS A 12 -23.70 -10.93 -32.98
C LYS A 12 -23.07 -11.22 -31.60
N TYR A 13 -23.92 -11.34 -30.58
CA TYR A 13 -23.55 -12.05 -29.34
C TYR A 13 -24.75 -12.89 -28.92
N SER A 14 -24.84 -14.09 -29.49
CA SER A 14 -25.76 -15.12 -29.02
C SER A 14 -25.17 -15.74 -27.75
N CYS A 15 -25.83 -15.53 -26.62
CA CYS A 15 -25.53 -16.21 -25.36
C CYS A 15 -25.86 -17.71 -25.51
N GLN A 16 -24.86 -18.57 -25.70
CA GLN A 16 -25.06 -20.01 -25.52
C GLN A 16 -25.04 -20.33 -24.03
N LYS A 17 -26.16 -20.85 -23.51
CA LYS A 17 -26.27 -21.45 -22.18
C LYS A 17 -25.49 -22.76 -22.16
N ASN A 18 -24.31 -22.79 -21.55
CA ASN A 18 -23.63 -24.04 -21.24
C ASN A 18 -23.96 -24.47 -19.80
N ASN A 19 -24.58 -25.64 -19.69
CA ASN A 19 -24.80 -26.36 -18.44
C ASN A 19 -23.46 -26.79 -17.86
N PHE A 20 -23.06 -26.20 -16.73
CA PHE A 20 -21.90 -26.66 -15.96
C PHE A 20 -22.32 -27.74 -14.97
N ASN A 21 -22.20 -29.00 -15.38
CA ASN A 21 -22.03 -30.13 -14.48
C ASN A 21 -20.74 -30.86 -14.86
N SER A 22 -19.82 -30.91 -13.89
CA SER A 22 -18.72 -31.87 -13.69
C SER A 22 -17.37 -31.20 -13.39
N THR A 23 -16.83 -31.64 -12.27
CA THR A 23 -15.48 -31.49 -11.75
C THR A 23 -14.41 -31.58 -12.85
N SER A 24 -13.77 -30.46 -13.17
CA SER A 24 -12.52 -30.41 -13.94
C SER A 24 -11.66 -29.25 -13.43
N SER A 25 -10.35 -29.47 -13.39
CA SER A 25 -9.35 -28.47 -12.97
C SER A 25 -9.47 -27.22 -13.84
N ILE A 26 -9.70 -26.07 -13.21
CA ILE A 26 -9.89 -24.78 -13.89
C ILE A 26 -8.62 -24.43 -14.68
N ASN A 27 -8.64 -24.70 -15.98
CA ASN A 27 -7.57 -24.38 -16.91
C ASN A 27 -7.70 -22.92 -17.36
N PHE A 28 -6.87 -22.04 -16.79
CA PHE A 28 -6.70 -20.66 -17.24
C PHE A 28 -5.68 -20.60 -18.38
N LYS A 29 -6.13 -20.70 -19.63
CA LYS A 29 -5.32 -20.31 -20.79
C LYS A 29 -6.17 -19.54 -21.81
N GLY A 30 -5.77 -18.29 -22.08
CA GLY A 30 -6.18 -17.54 -23.26
C GLY A 30 -7.31 -16.51 -23.06
N PHE A 31 -6.92 -15.26 -22.85
CA PHE A 31 -7.58 -13.99 -23.15
C PHE A 31 -9.04 -13.64 -22.74
N ASP A 32 -10.00 -14.53 -22.46
CA ASP A 32 -11.42 -14.09 -22.53
C ASP A 32 -12.16 -13.79 -21.21
N ALA A 33 -11.87 -14.46 -20.08
CA ALA A 33 -12.65 -14.26 -18.86
C ALA A 33 -11.92 -13.40 -17.81
N SER A 34 -10.63 -13.66 -17.58
CA SER A 34 -9.82 -12.92 -16.60
C SER A 34 -9.63 -11.46 -17.00
N THR A 35 -9.25 -11.18 -18.25
CA THR A 35 -9.10 -9.82 -18.78
C THR A 35 -10.41 -9.06 -18.73
N PHE A 36 -11.54 -9.70 -19.07
CA PHE A 36 -12.85 -9.08 -18.99
C PHE A 36 -13.21 -8.67 -17.56
N LEU A 37 -12.99 -9.54 -16.56
CA LEU A 37 -13.25 -9.21 -15.16
C LEU A 37 -12.38 -8.06 -14.67
N ILE A 38 -11.09 -8.06 -15.03
CA ILE A 38 -10.17 -6.94 -14.75
C ILE A 38 -10.70 -5.65 -15.37
N MET A 39 -11.05 -5.65 -16.65
CA MET A 39 -11.55 -4.46 -17.34
C MET A 39 -12.88 -3.96 -16.77
N GLN A 40 -13.77 -4.87 -16.36
CA GLN A 40 -15.04 -4.51 -15.72
C GLN A 40 -14.79 -3.77 -14.42
N VAL A 41 -13.92 -4.29 -13.55
CA VAL A 41 -13.59 -3.61 -12.28
C VAL A 41 -12.81 -2.32 -12.52
N ALA A 42 -11.84 -2.33 -13.44
CA ALA A 42 -11.07 -1.14 -13.78
C ALA A 42 -11.96 0.02 -14.28
N ARG A 43 -13.07 -0.27 -14.96
CA ARG A 43 -14.03 0.74 -15.41
C ARG A 43 -15.06 1.09 -14.32
N ASN A 44 -15.72 0.09 -13.76
CA ASN A 44 -16.96 0.26 -13.01
C ASN A 44 -16.81 0.06 -11.49
N GLY A 45 -15.63 -0.35 -11.02
CA GLY A 45 -15.37 -0.70 -9.63
C GLY A 45 -15.77 -2.13 -9.28
N TYR A 46 -15.27 -2.63 -8.14
CA TYR A 46 -15.47 -4.05 -7.78
C TYR A 46 -16.93 -4.39 -7.51
N GLN A 47 -17.76 -3.40 -7.14
CA GLN A 47 -19.19 -3.56 -6.90
C GLN A 47 -19.95 -4.00 -8.16
N ALA A 48 -19.37 -3.82 -9.35
CA ALA A 48 -19.95 -4.28 -10.60
C ALA A 48 -19.86 -5.81 -10.78
N LEU A 49 -19.08 -6.52 -9.97
CA LEU A 49 -18.97 -7.97 -10.04
C LEU A 49 -20.13 -8.66 -9.31
N HIS A 50 -20.73 -9.64 -9.97
CA HIS A 50 -21.55 -10.63 -9.27
C HIS A 50 -20.69 -11.44 -8.31
N SER A 51 -21.22 -11.77 -7.12
CA SER A 51 -20.49 -12.48 -6.07
C SER A 51 -19.74 -13.72 -6.59
N ARG A 52 -20.40 -14.56 -7.39
CA ARG A 52 -19.80 -15.79 -7.95
C ARG A 52 -18.55 -15.56 -8.82
N LYS A 53 -18.31 -14.35 -9.32
CA LYS A 53 -17.16 -13.99 -10.16
C LYS A 53 -16.03 -13.29 -9.39
N THR A 54 -16.23 -12.99 -8.11
CA THR A 54 -15.24 -12.30 -7.29
C THR A 54 -13.98 -13.14 -7.08
N SER A 55 -14.09 -14.44 -6.84
CA SER A 55 -12.91 -15.32 -6.67
C SER A 55 -12.09 -15.47 -7.97
N GLU A 56 -12.77 -15.59 -9.12
CA GLU A 56 -12.13 -15.60 -10.44
C GLU A 56 -11.40 -14.28 -10.72
N PHE A 57 -12.01 -13.15 -10.36
CA PHE A 57 -11.41 -11.83 -10.47
C PHE A 57 -10.15 -11.68 -9.62
N ILE A 58 -10.17 -12.15 -8.37
CA ILE A 58 -9.01 -12.06 -7.47
C ILE A 58 -7.83 -12.88 -8.01
N ARG A 59 -8.09 -14.09 -8.53
CA ARG A 59 -7.03 -14.89 -9.19
C ARG A 59 -6.53 -14.24 -10.48
N ALA A 60 -7.41 -13.55 -11.21
CA ALA A 60 -7.01 -12.76 -12.37
C ALA A 60 -6.14 -11.57 -11.98
N LEU A 61 -6.39 -10.93 -10.83
CA LEU A 61 -5.53 -9.88 -10.29
C LEU A 61 -4.15 -10.42 -9.97
N GLU A 62 -4.06 -11.53 -9.24
CA GLU A 62 -2.79 -12.19 -8.90
C GLU A 62 -1.94 -12.47 -10.14
N TYR A 63 -2.52 -13.18 -11.11
CA TYR A 63 -1.84 -13.46 -12.37
C TYR A 63 -1.41 -12.18 -13.11
N GLY A 64 -2.25 -11.14 -13.07
CA GLY A 64 -1.98 -9.86 -13.69
C GLY A 64 -0.84 -9.09 -13.02
N VAL A 65 -0.76 -9.14 -11.70
CA VAL A 65 0.32 -8.52 -10.91
C VAL A 65 1.64 -9.24 -11.13
N ASP A 66 1.61 -10.57 -11.22
CA ASP A 66 2.80 -11.40 -11.48
C ASP A 66 3.29 -11.32 -12.94
N SER A 67 2.57 -10.60 -13.81
CA SER A 67 2.91 -10.37 -15.22
C SER A 67 2.99 -8.87 -15.58
N PRO A 68 3.89 -8.10 -14.95
CA PRO A 68 3.89 -6.63 -15.04
C PRO A 68 4.26 -6.09 -16.43
N TYR A 69 4.94 -6.90 -17.25
CA TYR A 69 5.27 -6.60 -18.65
C TYR A 69 4.07 -6.72 -19.62
N SER A 70 2.91 -7.16 -19.14
CA SER A 70 1.69 -7.26 -19.95
C SER A 70 1.14 -5.87 -20.29
N GLU A 71 0.66 -5.69 -21.54
CA GLU A 71 -0.06 -4.46 -21.94
C GLU A 71 -1.31 -4.20 -21.08
N ASN A 72 -1.85 -5.24 -20.44
CA ASN A 72 -3.01 -5.12 -19.56
C ASN A 72 -2.67 -4.70 -18.12
N PHE A 73 -1.38 -4.60 -17.76
CA PHE A 73 -0.96 -4.26 -16.40
C PHE A 73 -1.54 -2.94 -15.87
N PRO A 74 -1.66 -1.84 -16.65
CA PRO A 74 -2.35 -0.63 -16.21
C PRO A 74 -3.82 -0.87 -15.81
N ASN A 75 -4.52 -1.79 -16.47
CA ASN A 75 -5.89 -2.15 -16.10
C ASN A 75 -5.94 -2.99 -14.83
N VAL A 76 -4.94 -3.86 -14.61
CA VAL A 76 -4.78 -4.59 -13.35
C VAL A 76 -4.60 -3.61 -12.19
N VAL A 77 -3.69 -2.64 -12.34
CA VAL A 77 -3.45 -1.59 -11.35
C VAL A 77 -4.72 -0.76 -11.10
N ASN A 78 -5.41 -0.30 -12.14
CA ASN A 78 -6.70 0.40 -11.99
C ASN A 78 -7.77 -0.45 -11.29
N ALA A 79 -7.82 -1.75 -11.57
CA ALA A 79 -8.75 -2.65 -10.89
C ALA A 79 -8.41 -2.82 -9.40
N LEU A 80 -7.12 -2.91 -9.04
CA LEU A 80 -6.66 -2.89 -7.65
C LEU A 80 -7.01 -1.57 -6.95
N THR A 81 -6.79 -0.43 -7.60
CA THR A 81 -7.18 0.90 -7.08
C THR A 81 -8.65 0.92 -6.67
N LYS A 82 -9.52 0.27 -7.45
CA LYS A 82 -10.98 0.23 -7.22
C LYS A 82 -11.46 -0.96 -6.36
N THR A 83 -10.54 -1.76 -5.84
CA THR A 83 -10.86 -2.91 -4.99
C THR A 83 -10.39 -2.61 -3.56
N PRO A 84 -11.28 -2.60 -2.55
CA PRO A 84 -10.88 -2.31 -1.17
C PRO A 84 -10.13 -3.48 -0.56
N ASP A 85 -9.18 -3.20 0.33
CA ASP A 85 -8.40 -4.23 1.02
C ASP A 85 -9.26 -5.08 1.96
N ALA A 86 -10.26 -4.45 2.59
CA ALA A 86 -11.25 -5.10 3.44
C ALA A 86 -12.29 -5.93 2.65
N LEU A 87 -11.96 -6.40 1.44
CA LEU A 87 -12.83 -7.25 0.64
C LEU A 87 -13.22 -8.54 1.38
N TYR A 88 -12.31 -9.07 2.19
CA TYR A 88 -12.47 -10.31 2.96
C TYR A 88 -13.02 -10.11 4.37
N SER A 89 -13.62 -8.96 4.73
CA SER A 89 -14.07 -8.76 6.11
C SER A 89 -15.18 -9.75 6.54
N GLU A 90 -15.22 -10.13 7.82
CA GLU A 90 -16.12 -11.15 8.42
C GLU A 90 -17.60 -10.98 8.01
N ASN A 91 -18.03 -9.74 7.75
CA ASN A 91 -19.39 -9.41 7.35
C ASN A 91 -19.72 -9.66 5.86
N LYS A 92 -18.77 -10.14 5.05
CA LYS A 92 -18.93 -10.36 3.60
C LYS A 92 -19.33 -11.79 3.21
N GLY A 93 -19.70 -12.63 4.19
CA GLY A 93 -20.31 -13.94 3.94
C GLY A 93 -19.33 -14.95 3.33
N TRP A 94 -19.73 -15.67 2.28
CA TRP A 94 -18.97 -16.82 1.76
C TRP A 94 -17.53 -16.52 1.29
N LEU A 95 -17.23 -15.27 0.94
CA LEU A 95 -15.88 -14.81 0.57
C LEU A 95 -14.90 -14.84 1.76
N TYR A 96 -15.39 -14.62 2.98
CA TYR A 96 -14.59 -14.75 4.20
C TYR A 96 -14.03 -16.17 4.34
N TRP A 97 -14.82 -17.20 4.02
CA TRP A 97 -14.38 -18.62 4.08
C TRP A 97 -13.36 -19.01 2.99
N LEU A 98 -13.07 -18.11 2.04
CA LEU A 98 -12.05 -18.31 1.01
C LEU A 98 -10.78 -17.49 1.26
N ASN A 99 -10.72 -16.78 2.40
CA ASN A 99 -9.59 -15.94 2.78
C ASN A 99 -8.25 -16.70 2.71
N ASP A 100 -8.19 -17.93 3.22
CA ASP A 100 -6.96 -18.74 3.22
C ASP A 100 -6.64 -19.40 1.87
N ARG A 101 -7.50 -19.20 0.84
CA ARG A 101 -7.40 -19.87 -0.47
C ARG A 101 -7.25 -18.90 -1.64
N LEU A 102 -7.28 -17.60 -1.35
CA LEU A 102 -7.19 -16.53 -2.31
C LEU A 102 -6.19 -15.49 -1.79
N PRO A 103 -5.41 -14.85 -2.67
CA PRO A 103 -4.46 -13.83 -2.26
C PRO A 103 -5.17 -12.62 -1.64
N HIS A 104 -4.56 -12.05 -0.60
CA HIS A 104 -5.05 -10.83 0.01
C HIS A 104 -4.88 -9.63 -0.94
N ILE A 105 -5.91 -8.77 -1.04
CA ILE A 105 -5.84 -7.58 -1.90
C ILE A 105 -4.72 -6.64 -1.46
N SER A 106 -4.48 -6.51 -0.16
CA SER A 106 -3.38 -5.72 0.40
C SER A 106 -2.02 -6.20 -0.09
N GLU A 107 -1.80 -7.52 -0.12
CA GLU A 107 -0.57 -8.13 -0.61
C GLU A 107 -0.39 -7.90 -2.12
N LEU A 108 -1.45 -8.09 -2.91
CA LEU A 108 -1.45 -7.80 -4.34
C LEU A 108 -1.16 -6.33 -4.62
N ARG A 109 -1.63 -5.41 -3.76
CA ARG A 109 -1.34 -3.98 -3.87
C ARG A 109 0.14 -3.67 -3.62
N ILE A 110 0.77 -4.30 -2.63
CA ILE A 110 2.22 -4.13 -2.39
C ILE A 110 3.03 -4.68 -3.56
N ARG A 111 2.70 -5.86 -4.08
CA ARG A 111 3.36 -6.41 -5.28
C ARG A 111 3.16 -5.53 -6.52
N ALA A 112 1.99 -4.92 -6.70
CA ALA A 112 1.75 -3.99 -7.80
C ALA A 112 2.50 -2.66 -7.64
N LEU A 113 2.71 -2.20 -6.40
CA LEU A 113 3.53 -1.02 -6.09
C LEU A 113 5.00 -1.24 -6.49
N ASP A 114 5.56 -2.40 -6.18
CA ASP A 114 6.93 -2.77 -6.58
C ASP A 114 7.10 -2.75 -8.11
N ASN A 115 6.05 -3.14 -8.83
CA ASN A 115 6.03 -3.18 -10.28
C ASN A 115 5.51 -1.89 -10.95
N LEU A 116 5.32 -0.79 -10.21
CA LEU A 116 4.67 0.41 -10.75
C LEU A 116 5.45 1.06 -11.91
N SER A 117 6.77 0.88 -11.93
CA SER A 117 7.68 1.37 -12.98
C SER A 117 7.39 0.78 -14.38
N TYR A 118 6.74 -0.38 -14.47
CA TYR A 118 6.34 -0.98 -15.75
C TYR A 118 5.23 -0.21 -16.47
N ILE A 119 4.48 0.63 -15.75
CA ILE A 119 3.58 1.60 -16.38
C ILE A 119 4.43 2.79 -16.83
N ASN A 120 4.51 3.05 -18.12
CA ASN A 120 5.27 4.21 -18.62
C ASN A 120 4.49 5.53 -18.45
N ASP A 121 5.22 6.65 -18.42
CA ASP A 121 4.64 7.98 -18.22
C ASP A 121 4.29 8.68 -19.55
N ASN A 122 4.07 7.92 -20.62
CA ASN A 122 3.88 8.46 -21.97
C ASN A 122 2.47 9.02 -22.23
N SER A 123 1.54 8.83 -21.29
CA SER A 123 0.15 9.25 -21.47
C SER A 123 -0.45 9.76 -20.17
N ARG A 124 -1.37 10.72 -20.29
CA ARG A 124 -2.13 11.26 -19.16
C ARG A 124 -2.89 10.17 -18.40
N VAL A 125 -3.37 9.13 -19.11
CA VAL A 125 -4.09 8.00 -18.51
C VAL A 125 -3.15 7.21 -17.60
N ASN A 126 -1.97 6.84 -18.07
CA ASN A 126 -0.98 6.11 -17.27
C ASN A 126 -0.52 6.91 -16.06
N ILE A 127 -0.25 8.21 -16.26
CA ILE A 127 0.12 9.12 -15.17
C ILE A 127 -0.97 9.14 -14.10
N GLN A 128 -2.23 9.27 -14.51
CA GLN A 128 -3.36 9.28 -13.58
C GLN A 128 -3.54 7.93 -12.88
N THR A 129 -3.38 6.82 -13.59
CA THR A 129 -3.43 5.47 -13.02
C THR A 129 -2.41 5.29 -11.90
N LYS A 130 -1.16 5.73 -12.09
CA LYS A 130 -0.14 5.71 -11.02
C LYS A 130 -0.56 6.57 -9.82
N LYS A 131 -1.03 7.80 -10.06
CA LYS A 131 -1.45 8.72 -9.00
C LYS A 131 -2.61 8.17 -8.18
N ASP A 132 -3.63 7.64 -8.85
CA ASP A 132 -4.81 7.07 -8.21
C ASP A 132 -4.44 5.80 -7.43
N PHE A 133 -3.58 4.97 -8.00
CA PHE A 133 -3.09 3.77 -7.32
C PHE A 133 -2.31 4.10 -6.05
N ILE A 134 -1.36 5.04 -6.11
CA ILE A 134 -0.62 5.48 -4.92
C ILE A 134 -1.56 6.10 -3.89
N LYS A 135 -2.52 6.94 -4.30
CA LYS A 135 -3.54 7.49 -3.38
C LYS A 135 -4.35 6.40 -2.69
N SER A 136 -4.70 5.34 -3.44
CA SER A 136 -5.47 4.22 -2.88
C SER A 136 -4.76 3.47 -1.76
N LEU A 137 -3.41 3.49 -1.70
CA LEU A 137 -2.67 2.94 -0.55
C LEU A 137 -3.05 3.68 0.74
N PHE A 138 -3.08 5.01 0.69
CA PHE A 138 -3.43 5.83 1.85
C PHE A 138 -4.91 5.70 2.22
N ASP A 139 -5.80 5.60 1.22
CA ASP A 139 -7.23 5.39 1.44
C ASP A 139 -7.53 4.04 2.11
N ASN A 140 -6.72 3.01 1.85
CA ASN A 140 -6.83 1.69 2.48
C ASN A 140 -6.02 1.57 3.79
N GLY A 141 -5.34 2.64 4.24
CA GLY A 141 -4.64 2.65 5.52
C GLY A 141 -3.27 1.99 5.52
N HIS A 142 -2.64 1.82 4.36
CA HIS A 142 -1.28 1.30 4.31
C HIS A 142 -0.32 2.24 5.06
N GLU A 143 0.60 1.63 5.78
CA GLU A 143 1.70 2.32 6.42
C GLU A 143 2.67 2.85 5.38
N VAL A 144 3.42 3.89 5.78
CA VAL A 144 4.44 4.47 4.93
C VAL A 144 5.67 3.56 4.97
N SER A 145 5.86 2.77 3.92
CA SER A 145 6.95 1.80 3.80
C SER A 145 8.15 2.36 3.04
N VAL A 146 9.30 1.70 3.17
CA VAL A 146 10.51 1.97 2.36
C VAL A 146 10.19 1.86 0.87
N LEU A 147 9.54 0.76 0.46
CA LEU A 147 9.12 0.55 -0.93
C LEU A 147 8.28 1.72 -1.46
N LEU A 148 7.32 2.22 -0.69
CA LEU A 148 6.53 3.38 -1.11
C LEU A 148 7.40 4.64 -1.27
N ALA A 149 8.37 4.84 -0.37
CA ALA A 149 9.30 5.94 -0.45
C ALA A 149 10.21 5.86 -1.69
N GLU A 150 10.71 4.67 -2.01
CA GLU A 150 11.52 4.40 -3.20
C GLU A 150 10.72 4.65 -4.49
N GLN A 151 9.51 4.08 -4.58
CA GLN A 151 8.65 4.28 -5.73
C GLN A 151 8.28 5.76 -5.90
N MET A 152 7.99 6.45 -4.80
CA MET A 152 7.75 7.90 -4.82
C MET A 152 8.99 8.68 -5.26
N SER A 153 10.18 8.33 -4.78
CA SER A 153 11.42 8.99 -5.17
C SER A 153 11.70 8.82 -6.67
N GLY A 154 11.50 7.61 -7.20
CA GLY A 154 11.71 7.26 -8.61
C GLY A 154 10.76 7.91 -9.62
N LEU A 155 9.63 8.49 -9.20
CA LEU A 155 8.74 9.22 -10.13
C LEU A 155 9.38 10.52 -10.63
N ASP A 156 9.26 10.83 -11.93
CA ASP A 156 9.85 12.04 -12.51
C ASP A 156 9.23 13.33 -11.92
N ASN A 157 10.06 14.18 -11.33
CA ASN A 157 9.65 15.44 -10.72
C ASN A 157 9.05 16.41 -11.74
N SER A 158 9.44 16.36 -13.01
CA SER A 158 8.85 17.19 -14.07
C SER A 158 7.35 16.91 -14.28
N ILE A 159 6.89 15.71 -13.91
CA ILE A 159 5.50 15.24 -14.08
C ILE A 159 4.76 15.17 -12.72
N TYR A 160 5.45 14.73 -11.67
CA TYR A 160 4.85 14.31 -10.41
C TYR A 160 5.07 15.29 -9.25
N LYS A 161 5.79 16.41 -9.43
CA LYS A 161 6.14 17.30 -8.30
C LYS A 161 4.96 17.64 -7.39
N SER A 162 3.93 18.27 -7.94
CA SER A 162 2.75 18.67 -7.16
C SER A 162 2.01 17.48 -6.53
N PHE A 163 2.07 16.30 -7.17
CA PHE A 163 1.48 15.09 -6.62
C PHE A 163 2.29 14.57 -5.42
N LYS A 164 3.63 14.57 -5.49
CA LYS A 164 4.46 14.18 -4.34
C LYS A 164 4.26 15.12 -3.16
N GLU A 165 4.17 16.43 -3.43
CA GLU A 165 3.81 17.43 -2.41
C GLU A 165 2.44 17.12 -1.78
N GLU A 166 1.43 16.79 -2.59
CA GLU A 166 0.12 16.38 -2.08
C GLU A 166 0.20 15.13 -1.19
N ILE A 167 0.95 14.10 -1.61
CA ILE A 167 1.13 12.87 -0.83
C ILE A 167 1.86 13.15 0.50
N LEU A 168 2.86 14.03 0.50
CA LEU A 168 3.51 14.48 1.73
C LEU A 168 2.48 15.13 2.65
N ASP A 169 1.68 16.08 2.15
CA ASP A 169 0.65 16.71 2.97
C ASP A 169 -0.38 15.69 3.52
N ILE A 170 -0.72 14.65 2.74
CA ILE A 170 -1.56 13.54 3.22
C ILE A 170 -0.88 12.81 4.39
N CYS A 171 0.40 12.45 4.26
CA CYS A 171 1.14 11.70 5.29
C CYS A 171 1.31 12.49 6.60
N PHE A 172 1.48 13.81 6.51
CA PHE A 172 1.74 14.67 7.66
C PHE A 172 0.49 15.26 8.30
N PHE A 173 -0.48 15.67 7.50
CA PHE A 173 -1.56 16.55 7.95
C PHE A 173 -2.96 15.99 7.75
N SER A 174 -3.14 14.94 6.95
CA SER A 174 -4.48 14.39 6.73
C SER A 174 -5.02 13.70 7.98
N ARG A 175 -6.01 14.34 8.63
CA ARG A 175 -6.75 13.75 9.75
C ARG A 175 -7.41 12.43 9.36
N ASN A 176 -7.87 12.30 8.12
CA ASN A 176 -8.52 11.09 7.63
C ASN A 176 -7.51 9.95 7.50
N TYR A 177 -6.37 10.19 6.86
CA TYR A 177 -5.31 9.19 6.77
C TYR A 177 -4.82 8.78 8.16
N ASN A 178 -4.54 9.76 9.03
CA ASN A 178 -4.15 9.52 10.42
C ASN A 178 -5.19 8.73 11.23
N ARG A 179 -6.48 8.85 10.90
CA ARG A 179 -7.55 8.05 11.52
C ARG A 179 -7.58 6.62 10.97
N ILE A 180 -7.42 6.45 9.65
CA ILE A 180 -7.51 5.15 8.98
C ILE A 180 -6.30 4.26 9.35
N ARG A 181 -5.07 4.80 9.31
CA ARG A 181 -3.85 4.07 9.64
C ARG A 181 -3.67 3.76 11.14
N GLY A 182 -4.67 4.02 11.98
CA GLY A 182 -4.53 4.19 13.43
C GLY A 182 -4.07 2.95 14.22
N SER A 183 -2.81 2.53 14.06
CA SER A 183 -2.17 1.26 14.45
C SER A 183 -2.84 0.02 13.88
N ALA A 184 -2.23 -0.62 12.89
CA ALA A 184 -2.37 -2.07 12.81
C ALA A 184 -1.77 -2.63 14.13
N PRO A 185 -2.46 -3.53 14.86
CA PRO A 185 -1.81 -4.24 15.96
C PRO A 185 -0.56 -4.96 15.41
N PRO A 186 0.52 -5.11 16.20
CA PRO A 186 1.68 -5.86 15.76
C PRO A 186 1.18 -7.23 15.32
N TYR A 187 1.48 -7.59 14.07
CA TYR A 187 1.13 -8.88 13.53
C TYR A 187 1.62 -9.97 14.49
N ASP A 188 0.74 -10.94 14.73
CA ASP A 188 1.06 -12.20 15.37
C ASP A 188 2.42 -12.70 14.85
N SER A 189 3.31 -12.97 15.80
CA SER A 189 4.70 -13.39 15.63
C SER A 189 4.83 -14.71 14.88
N GLY A 190 4.57 -14.72 13.56
CA GLY A 190 4.47 -15.97 12.81
C GLY A 190 4.70 -15.93 11.29
N SER A 191 4.72 -14.78 10.60
CA SER A 191 5.02 -14.75 9.15
C SER A 191 6.18 -13.83 8.79
N LEU A 192 7.36 -14.37 9.02
CA LEU A 192 8.65 -13.89 8.52
C LEU A 192 8.67 -13.99 6.97
N ILE A 193 8.23 -12.95 6.24
CA ILE A 193 8.62 -12.82 4.82
C ILE A 193 10.05 -12.26 4.77
N ALA A 194 10.93 -13.08 4.20
CA ALA A 194 12.37 -12.87 4.13
C ALA A 194 12.72 -11.85 3.03
N ASN A 195 13.47 -10.80 3.40
CA ASN A 195 14.82 -10.53 2.88
C ASN A 195 15.32 -9.18 3.46
N ASP A 196 16.46 -9.25 4.15
CA ASP A 196 17.47 -8.22 4.47
C ASP A 196 17.16 -6.79 5.00
N GLU A 197 15.99 -6.50 5.58
CA GLU A 197 15.75 -5.21 6.30
C GLU A 197 15.12 -5.34 7.72
N ARG A 198 15.22 -6.50 8.36
CA ARG A 198 14.47 -6.79 9.61
C ARG A 198 14.97 -6.13 10.90
N ARG A 199 16.21 -5.63 10.93
CA ARG A 199 16.81 -5.14 12.18
C ARG A 199 16.15 -3.88 12.74
N PRO A 200 15.91 -2.82 11.94
CA PRO A 200 15.21 -1.62 12.42
C PRO A 200 13.80 -1.94 12.92
N TYR A 201 13.11 -2.88 12.26
CA TYR A 201 11.77 -3.32 12.67
C TYR A 201 11.79 -4.01 14.05
N PHE A 202 12.74 -4.92 14.28
CA PHE A 202 12.88 -5.61 15.57
C PHE A 202 13.20 -4.64 16.71
N VAL A 203 14.18 -3.75 16.49
CA VAL A 203 14.57 -2.70 17.44
C VAL A 203 13.38 -1.80 17.79
N TYR A 204 12.65 -1.37 16.76
CA TYR A 204 11.45 -0.56 16.89
C TYR A 204 10.32 -1.26 17.67
N CYS A 205 10.01 -2.52 17.36
CA CYS A 205 9.02 -3.31 18.10
C CYS A 205 9.42 -3.47 19.57
N TRP A 206 10.70 -3.70 19.83
CA TRP A 206 11.21 -3.86 21.19
C TRP A 206 11.07 -2.57 22.00
N LEU A 207 11.47 -1.41 21.45
CA LEU A 207 11.32 -0.11 22.13
C LEU A 207 9.86 0.17 22.52
N ILE A 208 8.91 -0.23 21.67
CA ILE A 208 7.48 -0.13 21.95
C ILE A 208 7.06 -1.05 23.09
N ASP A 209 7.54 -2.29 23.09
CA ASP A 209 7.20 -3.26 24.14
C ASP A 209 7.77 -2.82 25.50
N SER A 210 8.98 -2.27 25.55
CA SER A 210 9.56 -1.69 26.77
C SER A 210 8.73 -0.54 27.35
N LEU A 211 8.11 0.29 26.49
CA LEU A 211 7.21 1.35 26.95
C LEU A 211 5.90 0.81 27.52
N LYS A 212 5.39 -0.30 26.97
CA LYS A 212 4.20 -0.99 27.50
C LYS A 212 4.49 -1.52 28.90
N GLU A 213 5.63 -2.17 29.08
CA GLU A 213 6.04 -2.76 30.36
C GLU A 213 6.29 -1.70 31.44
N ALA A 214 6.85 -0.55 31.07
CA ALA A 214 7.15 0.54 32.01
C ALA A 214 5.90 1.28 32.57
N GLY A 215 4.70 1.07 32.01
CA GLY A 215 3.45 1.62 32.55
C GLY A 215 3.32 3.15 32.57
N LYS A 216 4.24 3.89 31.94
CA LYS A 216 4.34 5.36 32.01
C LYS A 216 3.27 6.12 31.19
N TYR A 217 2.63 5.48 30.21
CA TYR A 217 1.65 6.11 29.31
C TYR A 217 0.51 5.15 28.95
N ASN A 218 -0.59 5.66 28.38
CA ASN A 218 -1.54 4.81 27.64
C ASN A 218 -0.76 4.18 26.47
N PRO A 219 -0.40 2.88 26.55
CA PRO A 219 0.65 2.34 25.68
C PRO A 219 0.22 2.37 24.21
N LYS A 220 -1.08 2.24 23.95
CA LYS A 220 -1.63 2.27 22.59
C LYS A 220 -1.51 3.64 21.93
N GLU A 221 -1.63 4.74 22.67
CA GLU A 221 -1.58 6.08 22.08
C GLU A 221 -0.16 6.59 21.90
N MET A 222 0.75 6.28 22.84
CA MET A 222 2.14 6.70 22.74
C MET A 222 2.89 5.90 21.67
N THR A 223 2.65 4.59 21.60
CA THR A 223 3.15 3.71 20.53
C THR A 223 2.76 4.25 19.15
N LYS A 224 1.47 4.53 18.94
CA LYS A 224 0.96 5.10 17.68
C LYS A 224 1.64 6.41 17.29
N LYS A 225 1.92 7.27 18.27
CA LYS A 225 2.57 8.57 18.01
C LYS A 225 4.04 8.41 17.67
N PHE A 226 4.76 7.53 18.38
CA PHE A 226 6.15 7.21 18.11
C PHE A 226 6.31 6.57 16.73
N GLU A 227 5.49 5.55 16.43
CA GLU A 227 5.37 4.87 15.13
C GLU A 227 5.23 5.84 13.97
N ALA A 228 4.15 6.63 14.05
CA ALA A 228 3.80 7.56 13.01
C ALA A 228 4.89 8.62 12.83
N SER A 229 5.54 9.07 13.92
CA SER A 229 6.61 10.07 13.86
C SER A 229 7.86 9.52 13.18
N TYR A 230 8.29 8.31 13.52
CA TYR A 230 9.46 7.67 12.92
C TYR A 230 9.24 7.36 11.44
N ASN A 231 8.11 6.71 11.10
CA ASN A 231 7.79 6.37 9.70
C ASN A 231 7.63 7.62 8.82
N ASN A 232 7.04 8.69 9.37
CA ASN A 232 6.93 9.96 8.66
C ASN A 232 8.31 10.59 8.40
N LEU A 233 9.21 10.60 9.40
CA LEU A 233 10.57 11.14 9.22
C LEU A 233 11.39 10.32 8.22
N LYS A 234 11.28 8.98 8.28
CA LYS A 234 11.92 8.09 7.31
C LYS A 234 11.44 8.41 5.89
N PHE A 235 10.13 8.57 5.69
CA PHE A 235 9.59 8.95 4.39
C PHE A 235 10.12 10.30 3.88
N LEU A 236 10.22 11.31 4.76
CA LEU A 236 10.82 12.59 4.38
C LEU A 236 12.28 12.44 3.98
N ALA A 237 13.05 11.60 4.67
CA ALA A 237 14.45 11.31 4.36
C ALA A 237 14.60 10.88 2.90
N TYR A 238 13.79 9.90 2.52
CA TYR A 238 13.79 9.33 1.17
C TYR A 238 13.32 10.32 0.10
N GLN A 239 12.52 11.32 0.46
CA GLN A 239 12.08 12.37 -0.46
C GLN A 239 13.00 13.60 -0.47
N ASP A 240 13.96 13.72 0.46
CA ASP A 240 14.83 14.91 0.58
C ASP A 240 15.86 14.99 -0.53
N THR A 241 15.39 15.52 -1.65
CA THR A 241 16.15 15.77 -2.88
C THR A 241 16.18 17.26 -3.16
N TYR A 242 17.14 17.71 -3.99
CA TYR A 242 17.29 19.12 -4.33
C TYR A 242 15.98 19.79 -4.81
N ASP A 243 15.16 19.07 -5.57
CA ASP A 243 13.89 19.58 -6.12
C ASP A 243 12.78 19.76 -5.06
N PHE A 244 12.87 19.03 -3.94
CA PHE A 244 11.92 19.04 -2.82
C PHE A 244 12.46 19.71 -1.57
N ALA A 245 13.75 20.04 -1.51
CA ALA A 245 14.39 20.59 -0.32
C ALA A 245 13.68 21.85 0.20
N SER A 246 13.24 22.75 -0.69
CA SER A 246 12.49 23.94 -0.27
C SER A 246 11.14 23.58 0.34
N TYR A 247 10.45 22.59 -0.23
CA TYR A 247 9.17 22.12 0.27
C TYR A 247 9.35 21.47 1.65
N ILE A 248 10.30 20.55 1.81
CA ILE A 248 10.61 19.89 3.09
C ILE A 248 11.04 20.90 4.15
N ARG A 249 11.96 21.82 3.83
CA ARG A 249 12.41 22.88 4.76
C ARG A 249 11.28 23.75 5.27
N SER A 250 10.29 24.06 4.44
CA SER A 250 9.13 24.85 4.87
C SER A 250 8.24 24.12 5.90
N ARG A 251 8.39 22.80 6.06
CA ARG A 251 7.71 21.97 7.07
C ARG A 251 8.58 21.67 8.31
N ARG A 252 9.67 22.42 8.52
CA ARG A 252 10.61 22.22 9.65
C ARG A 252 9.95 22.18 11.03
N GLY A 253 8.84 22.92 11.23
CA GLY A 253 8.07 22.86 12.47
C GLY A 253 7.55 21.45 12.77
N THR A 254 6.95 20.79 11.77
CA THR A 254 6.42 19.42 11.90
C THR A 254 7.54 18.39 12.02
N ILE A 255 8.65 18.56 11.29
CA ILE A 255 9.84 17.72 11.41
C ILE A 255 10.38 17.75 12.84
N ASN A 256 10.57 18.95 13.40
CA ASN A 256 11.05 19.12 14.77
C ASN A 256 10.07 18.52 15.80
N GLN A 257 8.76 18.62 15.58
CA GLN A 257 7.77 17.98 16.45
C GLN A 257 7.93 16.45 16.44
N CYS A 258 8.09 15.83 15.26
CA CYS A 258 8.32 14.39 15.15
C CYS A 258 9.64 13.98 15.83
N LYS A 259 10.73 14.74 15.61
CA LYS A 259 12.03 14.51 16.26
C LYS A 259 11.92 14.58 17.79
N ASN A 260 11.19 15.57 18.31
CA ASN A 260 10.99 15.72 19.75
C ASN A 260 10.22 14.55 20.37
N ILE A 261 9.19 14.02 19.69
CA ILE A 261 8.44 12.84 20.15
C ILE A 261 9.36 11.63 20.26
N ILE A 262 10.21 11.38 19.24
CA ILE A 262 11.15 10.26 19.26
C ILE A 262 12.15 10.43 20.40
N LEU A 263 12.81 11.58 20.48
CA LEU A 263 13.85 11.83 21.49
C LEU A 263 13.31 11.81 22.92
N SER A 264 12.08 12.30 23.17
CA SER A 264 11.47 12.19 24.50
C SER A 264 11.18 10.73 24.85
N THR A 265 10.66 9.96 23.89
CA THR A 265 10.34 8.54 24.08
C THR A 265 11.58 7.71 24.40
N LEU A 266 12.68 7.94 23.69
CA LEU A 266 13.95 7.24 23.93
C LEU A 266 14.50 7.51 25.34
N ARG A 267 14.43 8.77 25.81
CA ARG A 267 14.81 9.12 27.20
C ARG A 267 13.94 8.42 28.24
N ASP A 268 12.65 8.24 27.95
CA ASP A 268 11.74 7.53 28.84
C ASP A 268 12.06 6.04 28.92
N VAL A 269 12.43 5.40 27.81
CA VAL A 269 12.88 3.99 27.79
C VAL A 269 14.17 3.84 28.58
N GLU A 270 15.18 4.67 28.28
CA GLU A 270 16.49 4.64 28.93
C GLU A 270 16.36 4.83 30.45
N SER A 271 15.54 5.78 30.90
CA SER A 271 15.31 6.01 32.33
C SER A 271 14.59 4.85 33.04
N SER A 272 13.78 4.07 32.32
CA SER A 272 13.01 2.96 32.88
C SER A 272 13.81 1.65 32.96
N HIS A 273 14.86 1.51 32.14
CA HIS A 273 15.66 0.30 32.00
C HIS A 273 17.17 0.60 32.06
N SER A 274 17.56 1.59 32.88
CA SER A 274 18.93 2.12 32.94
C SER A 274 20.01 1.09 33.30
N ASN A 275 19.61 -0.04 33.89
CA ASN A 275 20.50 -1.13 34.30
C ASN A 275 20.44 -2.36 33.39
N ASP A 276 19.66 -2.34 32.31
CA ASP A 276 19.59 -3.46 31.36
C ASP A 276 20.51 -3.18 30.16
N ASP A 277 21.58 -3.96 30.04
CA ASP A 277 22.56 -3.80 28.97
C ASP A 277 21.97 -4.15 27.59
N TYR A 278 20.99 -5.08 27.55
CA TYR A 278 20.27 -5.37 26.33
C TYR A 278 19.45 -4.16 25.84
N THR A 279 18.75 -3.46 26.74
CA THR A 279 18.07 -2.20 26.42
C THR A 279 19.02 -1.16 25.83
N LYS A 280 20.23 -1.02 26.39
CA LYS A 280 21.22 -0.05 25.90
C LYS A 280 21.68 -0.37 24.48
N ASP A 281 21.94 -1.64 24.19
CA ASP A 281 22.34 -2.08 22.85
C ASP A 281 21.23 -1.78 21.82
N VAL A 282 19.98 -2.08 22.16
CA VAL A 282 18.82 -1.81 21.28
C VAL A 282 18.60 -0.30 21.08
N LEU A 283 18.75 0.51 22.13
CA LEU A 283 18.68 1.98 22.03
C LEU A 283 19.79 2.55 21.16
N GLN A 284 21.02 2.03 21.30
CA GLN A 284 22.16 2.47 20.50
C GLN A 284 21.96 2.12 19.03
N GLU A 285 21.51 0.90 18.72
CA GLU A 285 21.19 0.48 17.34
C GLU A 285 20.11 1.36 16.71
N PHE A 286 19.04 1.69 17.46
CA PHE A 286 18.03 2.64 16.98
C PHE A 286 18.62 4.03 16.71
N MET A 287 19.45 4.52 17.62
CA MET A 287 20.05 5.85 17.50
C MET A 287 21.04 5.91 16.34
N ASP A 288 21.75 4.83 16.04
CA ASP A 288 22.64 4.74 14.89
C ASP A 288 21.85 4.85 13.59
N ASP A 289 20.76 4.07 13.44
CA ASP A 289 19.84 4.19 12.28
C ASP A 289 19.22 5.59 12.18
N TYR A 290 18.76 6.16 13.29
CA TYR A 290 18.21 7.51 13.32
C TYR A 290 19.25 8.55 12.89
N ASN A 291 20.49 8.42 13.33
CA ASN A 291 21.56 9.34 13.01
C ASN A 291 22.00 9.23 11.54
N GLU A 292 22.05 8.02 11.02
CA GLU A 292 22.45 7.74 9.64
C GLU A 292 21.38 8.21 8.64
N ASN A 293 20.11 7.93 8.94
CA ASN A 293 19.04 8.04 7.95
C ASN A 293 18.11 9.26 8.17
N ILE A 294 18.02 9.82 9.38
CA ILE A 294 16.95 10.78 9.73
C ILE A 294 17.45 12.11 10.30
N ARG A 295 18.61 12.11 10.96
CA ARG A 295 19.07 13.25 11.76
C ARG A 295 19.24 14.53 10.96
N ASP A 296 19.71 14.44 9.71
CA ASP A 296 20.15 15.60 8.94
C ASP A 296 19.05 16.25 8.08
N ILE A 297 17.85 15.68 8.07
CA ILE A 297 16.63 16.25 7.44
C ILE A 297 16.13 17.46 8.24
#